data_AF-A0A484ICS0-F1
#
_entry.id   AF-A0A484ICS0-F1
#
_cell.length_a   1.000
_cell.length_b   1.000
_cell.length_c   1.000
_cell.angle_alpha   90.00
_cell.angle_beta   90.00
_cell.angle_gamma   90.00
#
_symmetry.space_group_name_H-M   'P 1'
#
loop_
_entity.id
_entity.type
_entity.pdbx_description
1 polymer ?
#
loop_
_entity_poly.entity_id
_entity_poly.type
_entity_poly.pdbx_seq_one_letter_code
_entity_poly.pdbx_strand_id
1 'polypeptide(L)'
;MLVGDDSYYKILGVSENATQKDIKIAFRRLARKYHPDRNPSISDELMKSINISFENLSDPVKRRDYDRSLKISKSKERNKMDLSRDSDNSANYDTESTSEYIHEQTVNHNDSDEFFSVEKGSNFKSTPADKEGFPSFLESRYKIIVEPSLCLAFGSCEVLAPKVFMVEKNRQFNPKAIVISETAENFETIMDAAKTCPTKAIIIIDRYTGNCVYP
;
A
#
# COMPACT_ATOMS: atom_id res chain seq x y z
N MET A 1 -29.30 12.28 2.65
CA MET A 1 -28.55 12.58 1.42
C MET A 1 -27.17 13.07 1.85
N LEU A 2 -26.11 12.32 1.57
CA LEU A 2 -24.72 12.72 1.87
C LEU A 2 -23.91 12.61 0.57
N VAL A 3 -24.13 13.61 -0.30
CA VAL A 3 -23.29 13.89 -1.46
C VAL A 3 -23.03 15.39 -1.42
N GLY A 4 -21.96 15.73 -0.72
CA GLY A 4 -21.26 17.02 -0.77
C GLY A 4 -19.76 16.70 -0.71
N ASP A 5 -18.90 17.72 -0.69
CA ASP A 5 -17.43 17.57 -0.72
C ASP A 5 -16.83 17.04 0.60
N ASP A 6 -17.31 15.87 1.01
CA ASP A 6 -16.85 15.16 2.19
C ASP A 6 -15.49 14.53 1.91
N SER A 7 -14.46 15.05 2.59
CA SER A 7 -13.11 14.48 2.53
C SER A 7 -13.12 12.96 2.79
N TYR A 8 -12.22 12.22 2.15
CA TYR A 8 -12.06 10.77 2.36
C TYR A 8 -11.91 10.40 3.86
N TYR A 9 -11.29 11.27 4.65
CA TYR A 9 -11.18 11.12 6.10
C TYR A 9 -12.56 11.17 6.79
N LYS A 10 -13.43 12.09 6.36
CA LYS A 10 -14.80 12.27 6.87
C LYS A 10 -15.72 11.11 6.46
N ILE A 11 -15.59 10.60 5.22
CA ILE A 11 -16.35 9.43 4.74
C ILE A 11 -16.00 8.17 5.55
N LEU A 12 -14.72 7.95 5.89
CA LEU A 12 -14.31 6.85 6.76
C LEU A 12 -14.55 7.12 8.27
N GLY A 13 -14.86 8.37 8.64
CA GLY A 13 -15.03 8.79 10.03
C GLY A 13 -13.75 8.71 10.86
N VAL A 14 -12.63 9.14 10.28
CA VAL A 14 -11.28 9.14 10.90
C VAL A 14 -10.65 10.54 10.82
N SER A 15 -9.66 10.81 11.68
CA SER A 15 -8.88 12.06 11.65
C SER A 15 -7.95 12.13 10.43
N GLU A 16 -7.61 13.33 9.96
CA GLU A 16 -6.51 13.57 8.99
C GLU A 16 -5.18 12.97 9.51
N ASN A 17 -4.99 12.90 10.84
CA ASN A 17 -3.81 12.33 11.50
C ASN A 17 -3.90 10.80 11.75
N ALA A 18 -4.95 10.11 11.29
CA ALA A 18 -5.16 8.69 11.59
C ALA A 18 -4.06 7.79 11.01
N THR A 19 -3.71 6.72 11.73
CA THR A 19 -2.70 5.77 11.25
C THR A 19 -3.26 4.82 10.20
N GLN A 20 -2.38 4.13 9.48
CA GLN A 20 -2.75 3.13 8.49
C GLN A 20 -3.54 1.94 9.06
N LYS A 21 -3.39 1.68 10.37
CA LYS A 21 -4.15 0.66 11.08
C LYS A 21 -5.58 1.14 11.33
N ASP A 22 -5.75 2.38 11.76
CA ASP A 22 -7.06 2.98 12.06
C ASP A 22 -7.94 3.10 10.82
N ILE A 23 -7.35 3.53 9.69
CA ILE A 23 -8.02 3.60 8.38
C ILE A 23 -8.55 2.21 7.97
N LYS A 24 -7.73 1.15 8.12
CA LYS A 24 -8.13 -0.23 7.84
C LYS A 24 -9.22 -0.75 8.80
N ILE A 25 -9.18 -0.37 10.08
CA ILE A 25 -10.21 -0.74 11.08
C ILE A 25 -11.53 -0.03 10.79
N ALA A 26 -11.50 1.27 10.50
CA ALA A 26 -12.66 2.08 10.16
C ALA A 26 -13.36 1.56 8.89
N PHE A 27 -12.60 1.26 7.83
CA PHE A 27 -13.12 0.63 6.62
C PHE A 27 -13.82 -0.71 6.92
N ARG A 28 -13.18 -1.63 7.66
CA ARG A 28 -13.78 -2.93 8.03
C ARG A 28 -15.04 -2.81 8.90
N ARG A 29 -15.20 -1.73 9.65
CA ARG A 29 -16.41 -1.42 10.43
C ARG A 29 -17.53 -0.93 9.51
N LEU A 30 -17.22 -0.01 8.61
CA LEU A 30 -18.19 0.57 7.66
C LEU A 30 -18.64 -0.46 6.62
N ALA A 31 -17.71 -1.19 6.01
CA ALA A 31 -18.01 -2.24 5.03
C ALA A 31 -18.96 -3.30 5.58
N ARG A 32 -18.79 -3.75 6.83
CA ARG A 32 -19.74 -4.70 7.46
C ARG A 32 -21.12 -4.10 7.77
N LYS A 33 -21.20 -2.79 8.01
CA LYS A 33 -22.46 -2.07 8.29
C LYS A 33 -23.24 -1.78 6.99
N TYR A 34 -22.54 -1.55 5.89
CA TYR A 34 -23.10 -1.08 4.62
C TYR A 34 -22.95 -2.10 3.47
N HIS A 35 -22.69 -3.37 3.78
CA HIS A 35 -22.57 -4.44 2.77
C HIS A 35 -23.94 -4.72 2.13
N PRO A 36 -24.06 -4.78 0.79
CA PRO A 36 -25.35 -4.98 0.11
C PRO A 36 -26.02 -6.31 0.49
N ASP A 37 -25.24 -7.38 0.66
CA ASP A 37 -25.72 -8.69 1.15
C ASP A 37 -26.49 -8.63 2.49
N ARG A 38 -26.12 -7.69 3.37
CA ARG A 38 -26.74 -7.56 4.70
C ARG A 38 -27.80 -6.48 4.78
N ASN A 39 -27.72 -5.50 3.87
CA ASN A 39 -28.60 -4.34 3.82
C ASN A 39 -28.88 -3.96 2.35
N PRO A 40 -29.71 -4.74 1.63
CA PRO A 40 -29.99 -4.55 0.20
C PRO A 40 -30.78 -3.28 -0.11
N SER A 41 -31.28 -2.58 0.91
CA SER A 41 -31.98 -1.29 0.82
C SER A 41 -31.08 -0.06 0.98
N ILE A 42 -29.77 -0.24 1.16
CA ILE A 42 -28.81 0.87 1.27
C ILE A 42 -28.22 1.17 -0.11
N SER A 43 -28.15 2.47 -0.47
CA SER A 43 -27.60 2.90 -1.76
C SER A 43 -26.16 2.42 -1.96
N ASP A 44 -25.93 1.75 -3.10
CA ASP A 44 -24.61 1.38 -3.63
C ASP A 44 -23.61 2.54 -3.60
N GLU A 45 -24.08 3.79 -3.77
CA GLU A 45 -23.26 5.00 -3.77
C GLU A 45 -22.50 5.16 -2.45
N LEU A 46 -23.11 4.81 -1.32
CA LEU A 46 -22.46 4.91 -0.02
C LEU A 46 -21.30 3.92 0.09
N MET A 47 -21.49 2.69 -0.37
CA MET A 47 -20.44 1.68 -0.38
C MET A 47 -19.32 2.01 -1.39
N LYS A 48 -19.68 2.56 -2.56
CA LYS A 48 -18.72 3.10 -3.55
C LYS A 48 -17.85 4.20 -2.94
N SER A 49 -18.45 5.19 -2.26
CA SER A 49 -17.72 6.27 -1.57
C SER A 49 -16.79 5.76 -0.46
N ILE A 50 -17.23 4.78 0.33
CA ILE A 50 -16.39 4.12 1.36
C ILE A 50 -15.19 3.42 0.72
N ASN A 51 -15.39 2.71 -0.40
CA ASN A 51 -14.31 2.02 -1.12
C ASN A 51 -13.30 3.01 -1.73
N ILE A 52 -13.76 4.05 -2.43
CA ILE A 52 -12.90 5.09 -3.04
C ILE A 52 -12.08 5.81 -1.96
N SER A 53 -12.72 6.15 -0.82
CA SER A 53 -12.03 6.79 0.31
C SER A 53 -10.97 5.89 0.92
N PHE A 54 -11.28 4.60 1.07
CA PHE A 54 -10.30 3.63 1.54
C PHE A 54 -9.15 3.47 0.54
N GLU A 55 -9.40 3.37 -0.76
CA GLU A 55 -8.34 3.18 -1.76
C GLU A 55 -7.32 4.33 -1.70
N ASN A 56 -7.79 5.59 -1.71
CA ASN A 56 -6.94 6.77 -1.68
C ASN A 56 -6.18 6.93 -0.35
N LEU A 57 -6.78 6.55 0.77
CA LEU A 57 -6.14 6.62 2.08
C LEU A 57 -5.36 5.34 2.46
N SER A 58 -5.51 4.24 1.71
CA SER A 58 -4.88 2.94 1.99
C SER A 58 -3.41 2.88 1.59
N ASP A 59 -3.02 3.69 0.62
CA ASP A 59 -1.70 3.80 0.02
C ASP A 59 -1.04 5.11 0.49
N PRO A 60 0.18 5.08 1.08
CA PRO A 60 0.86 6.28 1.57
C PRO A 60 1.19 7.29 0.45
N VAL A 61 1.35 6.84 -0.80
CA VAL A 61 1.62 7.73 -1.94
C VAL A 61 0.35 8.49 -2.31
N LYS A 62 -0.75 7.77 -2.59
CA LYS A 62 -2.06 8.37 -2.89
C LYS A 62 -2.52 9.31 -1.79
N ARG A 63 -2.36 8.91 -0.52
CA ARG A 63 -2.70 9.73 0.65
C ARG A 63 -1.90 11.03 0.68
N ARG A 64 -0.58 10.98 0.49
CA ARG A 64 0.28 12.17 0.50
C ARG A 64 -0.08 13.14 -0.62
N ASP A 65 -0.41 12.63 -1.79
CA ASP A 65 -0.75 13.47 -2.95
C ASP A 65 -2.16 14.08 -2.80
N TYR A 66 -3.10 13.39 -2.16
CA TYR A 66 -4.37 13.94 -1.68
C TYR A 66 -4.19 15.00 -0.58
N ASP A 67 -3.36 14.75 0.43
CA ASP A 67 -3.04 15.72 1.49
C ASP A 67 -2.34 16.97 0.93
N ARG A 68 -1.58 16.83 -0.16
CA ARG A 68 -0.99 17.96 -0.91
C ARG A 68 -2.06 18.77 -1.63
N SER A 69 -2.99 18.14 -2.35
CA SER A 69 -4.05 18.86 -3.07
C SER A 69 -4.98 19.60 -2.10
N LEU A 70 -5.31 19.01 -0.95
CA LEU A 70 -6.06 19.65 0.14
C LEU A 70 -5.37 20.89 0.72
N LYS A 71 -4.03 20.93 0.74
CA LYS A 71 -3.29 22.13 1.20
C LYS A 71 -3.30 23.25 0.15
N ILE A 72 -3.27 22.88 -1.14
CA ILE A 72 -3.30 23.82 -2.26
C ILE A 72 -4.70 24.46 -2.43
N SER A 73 -5.78 23.70 -2.25
CA SER A 73 -7.14 24.28 -2.26
C SER A 73 -7.34 25.26 -1.10
N LYS A 74 -7.00 24.83 0.14
CA LYS A 74 -7.04 25.69 1.34
C LYS A 74 -6.18 26.96 1.22
N SER A 75 -5.11 26.98 0.43
CA SER A 75 -4.32 28.20 0.19
C SER A 75 -4.95 29.14 -0.85
N LYS A 76 -5.53 28.60 -1.93
CA LYS A 76 -6.23 29.40 -2.96
C LYS A 76 -7.48 30.09 -2.42
N GLU A 77 -8.24 29.43 -1.54
CA GLU A 77 -9.44 30.01 -0.93
C GLU A 77 -9.11 31.20 -0.01
N ARG A 78 -8.02 31.13 0.77
CA ARG A 78 -7.58 32.23 1.63
C ARG A 78 -7.17 33.47 0.82
N ASN A 79 -6.35 33.29 -0.22
CA ASN A 79 -5.94 34.41 -1.09
C ASN A 79 -7.13 35.08 -1.80
N LYS A 80 -8.27 34.38 -1.98
CA LYS A 80 -9.49 34.95 -2.56
C LYS A 80 -10.29 35.83 -1.59
N MET A 81 -10.09 35.71 -0.27
CA MET A 81 -10.75 36.55 0.74
C MET A 81 -10.01 37.86 1.05
N ASP A 82 -8.68 37.90 0.92
CA ASP A 82 -7.91 39.13 1.15
C ASP A 82 -8.05 40.13 -0.02
N LEU A 83 -8.19 39.66 -1.26
CA LEU A 83 -8.40 40.50 -2.45
C LEU A 83 -9.76 41.22 -2.50
N SER A 84 -10.64 41.02 -1.49
CA SER A 84 -11.90 41.75 -1.34
C SER A 84 -11.88 42.82 -0.22
N ARG A 85 -10.70 43.20 0.29
CA ARG A 85 -10.55 44.27 1.29
C ARG A 85 -10.02 45.61 0.76
N ASP A 86 -9.41 45.64 -0.40
CA ASP A 86 -8.79 46.85 -0.97
C ASP A 86 -9.68 47.52 -2.04
N SER A 87 -10.97 47.79 -1.74
CA SER A 87 -11.83 48.57 -2.66
C SER A 87 -11.73 50.09 -2.49
N ASP A 88 -11.04 50.56 -1.44
CA ASP A 88 -10.97 51.97 -1.06
C ASP A 88 -9.58 52.56 -1.30
N ASN A 89 -8.99 52.30 -2.48
CA ASN A 89 -8.01 53.25 -3.03
C ASN A 89 -8.04 53.29 -4.56
N SER A 90 -8.79 54.25 -5.09
CA SER A 90 -8.80 54.58 -6.51
C SER A 90 -7.49 55.28 -6.89
N ALA A 91 -6.72 54.64 -7.77
CA ALA A 91 -5.69 55.30 -8.56
C ALA A 91 -5.77 54.78 -10.00
N ASN A 92 -6.12 55.68 -10.92
CA ASN A 92 -6.09 55.42 -12.37
C ASN A 92 -4.71 54.90 -12.81
N TYR A 93 -4.66 54.08 -13.85
CA TYR A 93 -3.90 54.42 -15.05
C TYR A 93 -4.36 53.59 -16.25
N ASP A 94 -4.27 54.20 -17.42
CA ASP A 94 -4.90 53.75 -18.66
C ASP A 94 -4.15 52.61 -19.38
N THR A 95 -4.83 52.05 -20.38
CA THR A 95 -4.32 51.07 -21.34
C THR A 95 -3.16 51.61 -22.17
N GLU A 96 -2.18 50.76 -22.50
CA GLU A 96 -1.75 50.56 -23.91
C GLU A 96 -0.81 49.37 -24.11
N SER A 97 -0.84 48.80 -25.31
CA SER A 97 0.12 47.78 -25.78
C SER A 97 1.37 48.43 -26.34
N THR A 98 2.57 47.91 -26.03
CA THR A 98 3.68 47.92 -27.00
C THR A 98 4.71 46.84 -26.71
N SER A 99 5.40 46.41 -27.76
CA SER A 99 6.44 45.39 -27.78
C SER A 99 7.85 46.00 -27.80
N GLU A 100 8.85 45.12 -27.67
CA GLU A 100 10.24 45.25 -28.18
C GLU A 100 11.37 45.91 -27.33
N TYR A 101 12.37 45.05 -27.04
CA TYR A 101 13.83 45.22 -27.26
C TYR A 101 14.81 45.80 -26.19
N ILE A 102 15.55 44.86 -25.57
CA ILE A 102 17.02 44.75 -25.35
C ILE A 102 17.90 46.01 -25.12
N HIS A 103 18.62 46.05 -23.97
CA HIS A 103 20.09 45.84 -23.79
C HIS A 103 20.39 45.84 -22.26
N GLU A 104 21.10 44.87 -21.66
CA GLU A 104 22.59 44.71 -21.60
C GLU A 104 23.34 45.93 -21.04
N GLN A 105 24.41 45.80 -20.24
CA GLN A 105 25.09 44.68 -19.57
C GLN A 105 25.78 45.31 -18.33
N THR A 106 26.27 44.56 -17.33
CA THR A 106 27.71 44.31 -17.05
C THR A 106 27.83 44.22 -15.50
N VAL A 107 28.70 43.45 -14.83
CA VAL A 107 29.77 42.52 -15.23
C VAL A 107 30.21 41.66 -14.01
N ASN A 108 30.39 40.34 -14.21
CA ASN A 108 31.41 39.45 -13.61
C ASN A 108 31.28 39.02 -12.11
N HIS A 109 31.80 37.88 -11.60
CA HIS A 109 32.47 36.63 -12.09
C HIS A 109 32.44 35.62 -10.90
N ASN A 110 32.62 34.28 -10.98
CA ASN A 110 32.65 33.31 -12.08
C ASN A 110 32.45 31.85 -11.57
N ASP A 111 32.17 30.95 -12.52
CA ASP A 111 32.83 29.63 -12.79
C ASP A 111 34.10 29.27 -11.99
N SER A 112 34.49 28.00 -11.72
CA SER A 112 34.00 26.65 -12.10
C SER A 112 34.64 25.56 -11.18
N ASP A 113 34.42 24.28 -11.53
CA ASP A 113 34.88 22.98 -10.96
C ASP A 113 36.30 22.82 -10.33
N GLU A 114 36.55 21.61 -9.78
CA GLU A 114 37.77 21.05 -9.11
C GLU A 114 37.92 21.32 -7.58
N PHE A 115 38.54 20.48 -6.71
CA PHE A 115 39.05 19.08 -6.76
C PHE A 115 39.51 18.62 -5.33
N PHE A 116 39.51 17.29 -5.04
CA PHE A 116 40.16 16.59 -3.89
C PHE A 116 39.70 16.88 -2.42
N SER A 117 39.28 15.86 -1.63
CA SER A 117 40.08 14.94 -0.77
C SER A 117 40.51 15.53 0.60
N VAL A 118 40.59 14.82 1.74
CA VAL A 118 40.56 13.36 2.04
C VAL A 118 40.10 13.09 3.50
N GLU A 119 39.70 11.83 3.77
CA GLU A 119 39.50 11.04 5.02
C GLU A 119 40.06 11.54 6.39
N LYS A 120 39.70 11.03 7.60
CA LYS A 120 39.32 9.67 8.13
C LYS A 120 38.44 9.83 9.39
N GLY A 121 37.71 8.85 9.94
CA GLY A 121 37.47 7.45 9.56
C GLY A 121 37.31 6.53 10.81
N SER A 122 36.30 5.64 10.83
CA SER A 122 36.27 4.41 11.66
C SER A 122 35.19 3.46 11.11
N ASN A 123 35.59 2.46 10.31
CA ASN A 123 35.89 1.08 10.72
C ASN A 123 34.68 0.23 11.16
N PHE A 124 34.10 -0.50 10.20
CA PHE A 124 33.91 -1.94 10.39
C PHE A 124 34.24 -2.68 9.08
N LYS A 125 35.04 -3.75 9.17
CA LYS A 125 35.55 -4.51 8.02
C LYS A 125 34.68 -5.73 7.72
N SER A 126 34.43 -5.96 6.44
CA SER A 126 34.55 -7.30 5.82
C SER A 126 34.66 -7.16 4.30
N THR A 127 35.66 -7.82 3.71
CA THR A 127 36.07 -7.71 2.30
C THR A 127 35.27 -8.61 1.36
N PRO A 128 35.28 -8.35 0.04
CA PRO A 128 34.58 -9.15 -0.95
C PRO A 128 35.42 -10.31 -1.51
N ALA A 129 34.72 -11.20 -2.22
CA ALA A 129 35.23 -12.31 -3.04
C ALA A 129 35.80 -13.54 -2.29
N ASP A 130 34.97 -14.58 -2.21
CA ASP A 130 35.36 -15.93 -2.63
C ASP A 130 34.18 -16.55 -3.41
N LYS A 131 34.49 -17.35 -4.43
CA LYS A 131 33.52 -18.07 -5.26
C LYS A 131 33.56 -19.57 -4.95
N GLU A 132 32.48 -20.26 -5.31
CA GLU A 132 32.31 -21.72 -5.33
C GLU A 132 32.26 -22.44 -3.97
N GLY A 133 31.19 -23.22 -3.76
CA GLY A 133 31.23 -24.38 -2.83
C GLY A 133 30.07 -24.52 -1.84
N PHE A 134 29.08 -25.35 -2.22
CA PHE A 134 28.13 -26.07 -1.35
C PHE A 134 26.95 -25.31 -0.70
N PRO A 135 25.71 -25.47 -1.22
CA PRO A 135 24.49 -25.19 -0.47
C PRO A 135 24.18 -26.34 0.50
N SER A 136 24.17 -26.08 1.80
CA SER A 136 23.90 -27.09 2.85
C SER A 136 22.63 -26.82 3.64
N PHE A 137 21.53 -26.55 2.94
CA PHE A 137 20.18 -26.75 3.49
C PHE A 137 19.37 -27.63 2.55
N LEU A 138 18.69 -28.63 3.12
CA LEU A 138 17.73 -29.51 2.45
C LEU A 138 16.48 -28.70 2.09
N GLU A 139 16.60 -27.89 1.05
CA GLU A 139 15.48 -27.16 0.49
C GLU A 139 14.50 -28.17 -0.14
N SER A 140 13.23 -28.05 0.22
CA SER A 140 12.16 -28.94 -0.23
C SER A 140 12.12 -29.01 -1.76
N ARG A 141 11.92 -30.22 -2.32
CA ARG A 141 11.61 -30.33 -3.75
C ARG A 141 10.36 -29.53 -4.13
N TYR A 142 9.41 -29.43 -3.21
CA TYR A 142 8.11 -28.79 -3.42
C TYR A 142 7.95 -27.59 -2.50
N LYS A 143 7.68 -26.43 -3.11
CA LYS A 143 7.23 -25.24 -2.42
C LYS A 143 5.73 -25.32 -2.19
N ILE A 144 5.26 -25.02 -0.99
CA ILE A 144 3.85 -25.08 -0.60
C ILE A 144 3.39 -23.66 -0.27
N ILE A 145 2.30 -23.21 -0.90
CA ILE A 145 1.74 -21.88 -0.72
C ILE A 145 0.28 -22.04 -0.30
N VAL A 146 -0.16 -21.22 0.68
CA VAL A 146 -1.59 -21.10 0.99
C VAL A 146 -2.09 -19.73 0.53
N GLU A 147 -2.96 -19.71 -0.48
CA GLU A 147 -3.55 -18.49 -1.03
C GLU A 147 -4.52 -17.85 -0.03
N PRO A 148 -4.22 -16.64 0.51
CA PRO A 148 -5.02 -16.06 1.59
C PRO A 148 -6.43 -15.64 1.15
N SER A 149 -6.63 -15.39 -0.14
CA SER A 149 -7.91 -15.07 -0.77
C SER A 149 -8.85 -16.28 -0.80
N LEU A 150 -8.32 -17.47 -1.09
CA LEU A 150 -9.07 -18.72 -1.26
C LEU A 150 -9.22 -19.52 0.03
N CYS A 151 -8.29 -19.39 0.99
CA CYS A 151 -8.30 -20.21 2.19
C CYS A 151 -9.47 -19.87 3.13
N LEU A 152 -10.44 -20.77 3.31
CA LEU A 152 -11.55 -20.63 4.28
C LEU A 152 -11.26 -21.21 5.67
N ALA A 153 -10.05 -21.74 5.89
CA ALA A 153 -9.56 -22.25 7.18
C ALA A 153 -10.46 -23.29 7.88
N PHE A 154 -11.05 -24.23 7.13
CA PHE A 154 -11.75 -25.40 7.67
C PHE A 154 -10.86 -26.35 8.50
N GLY A 155 -9.53 -26.23 8.41
CA GLY A 155 -8.59 -26.96 9.26
C GLY A 155 -8.26 -28.40 8.84
N SER A 156 -8.90 -28.95 7.80
CA SER A 156 -8.63 -30.33 7.32
C SER A 156 -7.15 -30.59 7.03
N CYS A 157 -6.43 -29.60 6.50
CA CYS A 157 -4.99 -29.71 6.24
C CYS A 157 -4.13 -29.71 7.53
N GLU A 158 -4.54 -28.99 8.59
CA GLU A 158 -3.90 -29.07 9.91
C GLU A 158 -4.16 -30.44 10.56
N VAL A 159 -5.34 -31.04 10.34
CA VAL A 159 -5.64 -32.39 10.86
C VAL A 159 -4.83 -33.47 10.14
N LEU A 160 -4.70 -33.39 8.81
CA LEU A 160 -4.00 -34.40 8.01
C LEU A 160 -2.48 -34.27 8.01
N ALA A 161 -1.95 -33.05 8.09
CA ALA A 161 -0.51 -32.79 8.14
C ALA A 161 -0.17 -31.68 9.17
N PRO A 162 -0.33 -31.96 10.48
CA PRO A 162 -0.18 -30.97 11.56
C PRO A 162 1.24 -30.41 11.72
N LYS A 163 2.25 -31.07 11.16
CA LYS A 163 3.64 -30.56 11.12
C LYS A 163 3.93 -29.67 9.90
N VAL A 164 3.00 -29.60 8.94
CA VAL A 164 3.13 -28.84 7.69
C VAL A 164 2.19 -27.64 7.69
N PHE A 165 0.94 -27.81 8.13
CA PHE A 165 -0.07 -26.75 8.16
C PHE A 165 -0.51 -26.42 9.58
N MET A 166 -0.73 -25.14 9.86
CA MET A 166 -1.33 -24.64 11.09
C MET A 166 -2.36 -23.56 10.75
N VAL A 167 -3.56 -23.60 11.34
CA VAL A 167 -4.53 -22.51 11.25
C VAL A 167 -4.25 -21.44 12.30
N GLU A 168 -4.27 -20.17 11.89
CA GLU A 168 -4.05 -19.00 12.75
C GLU A 168 -5.17 -18.81 13.81
N LYS A 169 -5.11 -19.57 14.91
CA LYS A 169 -6.07 -19.50 16.04
C LYS A 169 -6.14 -18.11 16.70
N ASN A 170 -5.10 -17.29 16.56
CA ASN A 170 -5.04 -15.92 17.08
C ASN A 170 -5.84 -14.89 16.23
N ARG A 171 -6.35 -15.27 15.04
CA ARG A 171 -7.15 -14.38 14.19
C ARG A 171 -8.64 -14.60 14.38
N GLN A 172 -9.26 -13.74 15.18
CA GLN A 172 -10.71 -13.79 15.46
C GLN A 172 -11.60 -13.48 14.23
N PHE A 173 -11.04 -12.99 13.13
CA PHE A 173 -11.74 -12.80 11.85
C PHE A 173 -10.91 -13.35 10.70
N ASN A 174 -11.51 -14.24 9.90
CA ASN A 174 -10.92 -14.83 8.70
C ASN A 174 -9.52 -15.44 8.96
N PRO A 175 -9.40 -16.43 9.88
CA PRO A 175 -8.15 -17.15 10.08
C PRO A 175 -7.70 -17.82 8.77
N LYS A 176 -6.40 -18.14 8.67
CA LYS A 176 -5.81 -18.81 7.50
C LYS A 176 -5.01 -20.01 7.95
N ALA A 177 -4.97 -21.04 7.11
CA ALA A 177 -3.89 -22.01 7.19
C ALA A 177 -2.59 -21.33 6.73
N ILE A 178 -1.50 -21.61 7.43
CA ILE A 178 -0.14 -21.22 7.04
C ILE A 178 0.73 -22.47 6.98
N VAL A 179 1.75 -22.44 6.13
CA VAL A 179 2.76 -23.50 6.07
C VAL A 179 3.81 -23.23 7.13
N ILE A 180 4.07 -24.20 8.01
CA ILE A 180 5.07 -24.14 9.08
C ILE A 180 6.34 -24.93 8.75
N SER A 181 6.25 -25.95 7.88
CA SER A 181 7.39 -26.66 7.31
C SER A 181 6.98 -27.36 6.02
N GLU A 182 7.82 -27.31 4.98
CA GLU A 182 7.59 -28.01 3.71
C GLU A 182 8.19 -29.43 3.66
N THR A 183 8.91 -29.83 4.72
CA THR A 183 9.69 -31.09 4.77
C THR A 183 9.34 -31.98 5.97
N ALA A 184 8.43 -31.56 6.86
CA ALA A 184 8.12 -32.28 8.08
C ALA A 184 7.18 -33.49 7.92
N GLU A 185 6.61 -33.70 6.74
CA GLU A 185 5.80 -34.86 6.37
C GLU A 185 6.11 -35.31 4.93
N ASN A 186 5.65 -36.50 4.56
CA ASN A 186 5.79 -37.04 3.21
C ASN A 186 4.94 -36.27 2.19
N PHE A 187 5.42 -36.20 0.94
CA PHE A 187 4.72 -35.53 -0.16
C PHE A 187 3.30 -36.04 -0.37
N GLU A 188 3.05 -37.35 -0.21
CA GLU A 188 1.72 -37.94 -0.35
C GLU A 188 0.74 -37.42 0.72
N THR A 189 1.16 -37.35 1.98
CA THR A 189 0.38 -36.76 3.08
C THR A 189 0.08 -35.28 2.85
N ILE A 190 1.05 -34.52 2.32
CA ILE A 190 0.91 -33.10 1.96
C ILE A 190 -0.08 -32.93 0.80
N MET A 191 0.04 -33.78 -0.23
CA MET A 191 -0.84 -33.82 -1.40
C MET A 191 -2.28 -34.18 -1.01
N ASP A 192 -2.48 -35.15 -0.11
CA ASP A 192 -3.81 -35.52 0.37
C ASP A 192 -4.42 -34.45 1.25
N ALA A 193 -3.62 -33.80 2.12
CA ALA A 193 -4.05 -32.60 2.83
C ALA A 193 -4.49 -31.49 1.86
N ALA A 194 -3.76 -31.26 0.76
CA ALA A 194 -4.13 -30.30 -0.28
C ALA A 194 -5.44 -30.67 -1.00
N LYS A 195 -5.62 -31.95 -1.36
CA LYS A 195 -6.86 -32.48 -1.99
C LYS A 195 -8.12 -32.25 -1.15
N THR A 196 -8.01 -32.16 0.18
CA THR A 196 -9.17 -31.85 1.04
C THR A 196 -9.60 -30.38 1.02
N CYS A 197 -8.87 -29.49 0.35
CA CYS A 197 -9.20 -28.07 0.29
C CYS A 197 -10.28 -27.78 -0.79
N PRO A 198 -11.54 -27.50 -0.42
CA PRO A 198 -12.62 -27.34 -1.40
C PRO A 198 -12.45 -26.10 -2.30
N THR A 199 -11.73 -25.09 -1.81
CA THR A 199 -11.48 -23.83 -2.52
C THR A 199 -10.15 -23.81 -3.28
N LYS A 200 -9.38 -24.91 -3.29
CA LYS A 200 -8.05 -24.98 -3.93
C LYS A 200 -7.15 -23.82 -3.49
N ALA A 201 -7.03 -23.69 -2.17
CA ALA A 201 -6.21 -22.66 -1.56
C ALA A 201 -4.78 -23.10 -1.28
N ILE A 202 -4.45 -24.39 -1.46
CA ILE A 202 -3.14 -24.95 -1.17
C ILE A 202 -2.47 -25.27 -2.51
N ILE A 203 -1.52 -24.44 -2.92
CA ILE A 203 -0.79 -24.60 -4.17
C ILE A 203 0.54 -25.31 -3.89
N ILE A 204 0.87 -26.32 -4.68
CA ILE A 204 2.15 -27.05 -4.59
C ILE A 204 2.93 -26.85 -5.90
N ILE A 205 4.14 -26.31 -5.80
CA ILE A 205 5.02 -26.00 -6.96
C ILE A 205 6.30 -26.81 -6.83
N ASP A 206 6.68 -27.55 -7.88
CA ASP A 206 7.98 -28.22 -7.95
C ASP A 206 9.07 -27.18 -8.22
N ARG A 207 10.03 -27.05 -7.29
CA ARG A 207 11.06 -25.99 -7.33
C ARG A 207 12.06 -26.14 -8.47
N TYR A 208 12.27 -27.36 -8.97
CA TYR A 208 13.24 -27.61 -10.05
C TYR A 208 12.65 -27.31 -11.42
N THR A 209 11.36 -27.61 -11.60
CA THR A 209 10.68 -27.41 -12.89
C THR A 209 9.87 -26.12 -12.97
N GLY A 210 9.58 -25.48 -11.84
CA GLY A 210 8.68 -24.32 -11.74
C GLY A 210 7.20 -24.65 -11.95
N ASN A 211 6.85 -25.90 -12.22
CA ASN A 211 5.49 -26.32 -12.54
C ASN A 211 4.60 -26.38 -11.29
N CYS A 212 3.36 -25.93 -11.44
CA CYS A 212 2.30 -26.18 -10.47
C CYS A 212 1.91 -27.67 -10.54
N VAL A 213 2.19 -28.41 -9.46
CA VAL A 213 1.90 -29.85 -9.30
C VAL A 213 0.47 -30.05 -8.77
N TYR A 214 -0.02 -29.12 -7.96
CA TYR A 214 -1.38 -29.11 -7.46
C TYR A 214 -1.90 -27.66 -7.31
N PRO A 215 -3.03 -27.30 -7.94
CA PRO A 215 -3.68 -26.00 -7.81
C PRO A 215 -4.69 -25.96 -6.65
#